data_AF-A0A3M1MMN8-F1
#
_entry.id   AF-A0A3M1MMN8-F1
#
_cell.length_a   1.000
_cell.length_b   1.000
_cell.length_c   1.000
_cell.angle_alpha   90.00
_cell.angle_beta   90.00
_cell.angle_gamma   90.00
#
_symmetry.space_group_name_H-M   'P 1'
#
loop_
_entity.id
_entity.type
_entity.pdbx_description
1 polymer ?
#
loop_
_entity_poly.entity_id
_entity_poly.type
_entity_poly.pdbx_seq_one_letter_code
_entity_poly.pdbx_strand_id
1 'polypeptide(L)' 'YPVLLGTSRKSFIGRLLDLDDPGDRLNGTLATVALGVARGAMLHRVHDVRPAREAAEVAWAICQEVSHPNS' A
#
# COMPACT_ATOMS: atom_id res chain seq x y z
N TYR A 1 -10.73 8.11 -14.19
CA TYR A 1 -9.30 8.34 -14.44
C TYR A 1 -8.50 7.41 -13.52
N PRO A 2 -7.36 6.85 -13.94
CA PRO A 2 -6.53 6.03 -13.05
C PRO A 2 -5.89 6.89 -11.95
N VAL A 3 -5.95 6.42 -10.70
CA VAL A 3 -5.32 7.07 -9.54
C VAL A 3 -3.94 6.44 -9.28
N LEU A 4 -2.91 7.29 -9.20
CA LEU A 4 -1.55 6.92 -8.80
C LEU A 4 -1.30 7.29 -7.33
N LEU A 5 -0.96 6.30 -6.51
CA LEU A 5 -0.58 6.48 -5.11
C LEU A 5 0.94 6.39 -4.93
N GLY A 6 1.56 7.48 -4.48
CA GLY A 6 3.01 7.57 -4.25
C GLY A 6 3.35 7.91 -2.81
N THR A 7 3.13 6.98 -1.88
CA THR A 7 3.34 7.14 -0.43
C THR A 7 4.66 6.54 0.08
N SER A 8 5.36 5.76 -0.75
CA SER A 8 6.54 5.00 -0.34
C SER A 8 7.62 5.86 0.33
N ARG A 9 8.00 5.46 1.55
CA ARG A 9 9.02 6.09 2.41
C ARG A 9 8.82 7.58 2.71
N LYS A 10 7.64 8.14 2.46
CA LYS A 10 7.37 9.57 2.68
C LYS A 10 7.54 9.96 4.15
N SER A 11 7.96 11.20 4.37
CA SER A 11 8.18 11.79 5.70
C SER A 11 6.96 11.76 6.62
N PHE A 12 5.73 11.76 6.09
CA PHE A 12 4.54 11.62 6.94
C PHE A 12 4.49 10.25 7.64
N ILE A 13 4.95 9.18 6.98
CA ILE A 13 5.05 7.85 7.58
C ILE A 13 6.09 7.87 8.70
N GLY A 14 7.23 8.52 8.44
CA GLY A 14 8.27 8.73 9.44
C GLY A 14 7.75 9.46 10.67
N ARG A 15 7.07 10.59 10.49
CA ARG A 15 6.48 11.37 11.59
C ARG A 15 5.38 10.62 12.34
N LEU A 16 4.60 9.77 11.67
CA LEU A 16 3.52 9.01 12.30
C LEU A 16 4.04 7.86 13.16
N LEU A 17 5.13 7.22 12.74
CA LEU A 17 5.68 6.02 13.37
C LEU A 17 6.97 6.27 14.17
N ASP A 18 7.39 7.53 14.28
CA ASP A 18 8.66 7.94 14.89
C ASP A 18 9.90 7.26 14.24
N LEU A 19 9.92 7.27 12.90
CA LEU A 19 10.97 6.65 12.07
C LEU A 19 11.75 7.70 11.27
N ASP A 20 12.94 8.00 11.75
CA ASP A 20 13.84 8.98 11.13
C ASP A 20 14.45 8.48 9.82
N ASP A 21 14.84 7.20 9.74
CA ASP A 21 15.39 6.62 8.51
C ASP A 21 14.26 6.30 7.50
N PRO A 22 14.34 6.79 6.25
CA PRO A 22 13.45 6.34 5.18
C PRO A 22 13.40 4.83 4.96
N GLY A 23 14.48 4.09 5.25
CA GLY A 23 14.57 2.63 5.13
C GLY A 23 13.60 1.88 6.03
N ASP A 24 13.35 2.40 7.24
CA ASP A 24 12.48 1.76 8.24
C ASP A 24 10.98 1.93 7.93
N ARG A 25 10.65 2.80 6.97
CA ARG A 25 9.26 3.16 6.61
C ARG A 25 8.59 2.16 5.68
N LEU A 26 9.17 0.98 5.49
CA LEU A 26 8.61 -0.07 4.63
C LEU A 26 7.22 -0.47 5.12
N ASN A 27 7.04 -0.79 6.40
CA ASN A 27 5.76 -1.25 6.92
C ASN A 27 4.64 -0.23 6.73
N GLY A 28 4.91 1.05 7.02
CA GLY A 28 3.96 2.12 6.75
C GLY A 28 3.67 2.31 5.25
N THR A 29 4.67 2.07 4.39
CA THR A 29 4.46 2.05 2.94
C THR A 29 3.49 0.95 2.54
N LEU A 30 3.71 -0.29 3.01
CA LEU A 30 2.86 -1.43 2.68
C LEU A 30 1.42 -1.22 3.17
N ALA A 31 1.25 -0.65 4.36
CA ALA A 31 -0.07 -0.28 4.87
C ALA A 31 -0.82 0.69 3.93
N THR A 32 -0.12 1.70 3.41
CA THR A 32 -0.72 2.64 2.45
C THR A 32 -1.02 2.01 1.09
N VAL A 33 -0.21 1.03 0.65
CA VAL A 33 -0.48 0.27 -0.57
C VAL A 33 -1.77 -0.55 -0.41
N ALA A 34 -1.89 -1.32 0.67
CA ALA A 34 -3.09 -2.11 0.94
C ALA A 34 -4.36 -1.24 1.01
N LEU A 35 -4.30 -0.11 1.72
CA LEU A 35 -5.41 0.84 1.80
C LEU A 35 -5.71 1.55 0.47
N GLY A 36 -4.69 1.73 -0.38
CA GLY A 36 -4.85 2.25 -1.72
C GLY A 36 -5.60 1.28 -2.62
N VAL A 37 -5.20 0.00 -2.60
CA VAL A 37 -5.89 -1.09 -3.32
C VAL A 37 -7.35 -1.18 -2.89
N ALA A 38 -7.61 -1.20 -1.58
CA ALA A 38 -8.98 -1.23 -1.05
C ALA A 38 -9.84 -0.02 -1.44
N ARG A 39 -9.21 1.09 -1.84
CA ARG A 39 -9.88 2.32 -2.32
C ARG A 39 -9.88 2.47 -3.84
N GLY A 40 -9.44 1.45 -4.58
CA GLY A 40 -9.45 1.45 -6.05
C GLY A 40 -8.28 2.22 -6.69
N ALA A 41 -7.19 2.47 -5.95
CA ALA A 41 -5.95 2.94 -6.58
C ALA A 41 -5.42 1.85 -7.52
N MET A 42 -5.11 2.23 -8.76
CA MET A 42 -4.68 1.28 -9.80
C MET A 42 -3.18 1.30 -10.06
N LEU A 43 -2.49 2.35 -9.62
CA LEU A 43 -1.05 2.52 -9.80
C LEU A 43 -0.40 2.89 -8.48
N HIS A 44 0.73 2.24 -8.16
CA HIS A 44 1.51 2.51 -6.95
C HIS A 44 2.97 2.81 -7.32
N ARG A 45 3.48 3.98 -6.90
CA ARG A 45 4.90 4.34 -7.07
C ARG A 45 5.66 4.03 -5.79
N VAL A 46 6.56 3.05 -5.84
CA VAL A 46 7.27 2.50 -4.68
C VAL A 46 8.77 2.38 -4.92
N HIS A 47 9.55 2.45 -3.84
CA HIS A 47 10.99 2.14 -3.86
C HIS A 47 11.23 0.63 -3.79
N ASP A 48 10.47 -0.05 -2.93
CA ASP A 48 10.59 -1.49 -2.66
C ASP A 48 9.51 -2.27 -3.43
N VAL A 49 9.82 -2.65 -4.67
CA VAL A 49 8.83 -3.21 -5.62
C VAL A 49 8.25 -4.56 -5.16
N ARG A 50 9.12 -5.51 -4.79
CA ARG A 50 8.70 -6.86 -4.37
C ARG A 50 7.70 -6.84 -3.19
N PRO A 51 8.03 -6.25 -2.03
CA PRO A 51 7.12 -6.27 -0.89
C PRO A 51 5.83 -5.46 -1.15
N ALA A 52 5.90 -4.38 -1.94
CA ALA A 52 4.70 -3.64 -2.33
C ALA A 52 3.76 -4.46 -3.23
N ARG A 53 4.32 -5.23 -4.17
CA ARG A 53 3.54 -6.15 -5.03
C ARG A 53 2.82 -7.19 -4.18
N GLU A 54 3.54 -7.83 -3.26
CA GLU A 54 2.98 -8.85 -2.36
C GLU A 54 1.84 -8.28 -1.50
N ALA A 55 2.04 -7.09 -0.92
CA ALA A 55 1.00 -6.41 -0.15
C ALA A 55 -0.23 -6.06 -1.01
N ALA A 56 -0.01 -5.60 -2.26
CA ALA A 56 -1.09 -5.28 -3.18
C ALA A 56 -1.89 -6.52 -3.61
N GLU A 57 -1.21 -7.63 -3.90
CA GLU A 57 -1.83 -8.91 -4.28
C GLU A 57 -2.73 -9.46 -3.18
N VAL A 58 -2.23 -9.49 -1.93
CA VAL A 58 -3.01 -9.93 -0.77
C VAL A 58 -4.21 -9.01 -0.54
N ALA A 59 -3.99 -7.69 -0.54
CA ALA A 59 -5.07 -6.73 -0.36
C ALA A 59 -6.15 -6.86 -1.45
N TRP A 60 -5.73 -7.05 -2.71
CA TRP A 60 -6.64 -7.24 -3.84
C TRP A 60 -7.49 -8.50 -3.66
N ALA A 61 -6.88 -9.63 -3.33
CA ALA A 61 -7.60 -10.89 -3.11
C ALA A 61 -8.68 -10.75 -2.03
N ILE A 62 -8.35 -10.13 -0.89
CA ILE A 62 -9.29 -9.87 0.21
C ILE A 62 -10.42 -8.95 -0.25
N CYS A 63 -10.12 -7.86 -0.98
CA CYS A 63 -11.14 -6.92 -1.43
C CYS A 63 -12.12 -7.53 -2.44
N GLN A 64 -11.65 -8.46 -3.28
CA GLN A 64 -12.52 -9.17 -4.22
C GLN A 64 -13.42 -10.20 -3.52
N GLU A 65 -12.91 -10.88 -2.50
CA GLU A 65 -13.72 -11.80 -1.69
C GLU A 65 -14.84 -11.06 -0.93
N VAL A 66 -14.54 -9.88 -0.36
CA VAL A 66 -15.55 -9.03 0.30
C VAL A 66 -16.59 -8.50 -0.70
N SER A 67 -16.21 -8.30 -1.97
CA SER A 67 -17.12 -7.85 -3.02
C SER A 67 -18.02 -8.96 -3.56
N HIS A 68 -17.67 -10.23 -3.29
CA HIS A 68 -18.42 -11.43 -3.65
C HIS A 68 -18.56 -12.35 -2.44
N PRO A 69 -19.32 -11.96 -1.40
CA PRO A 69 -19.50 -12.79 -0.23
C PRO A 69 -20.29 -14.06 -0.60
N ASN A 70 -19.58 -15.19 -0.71
CA ASN A 70 -20.06 -16.55 -1.02
C ASN A 70 -20.89 -16.71 -2.30
N SER A 71 -20.28 -17.34 -3.31
CA SER A 71 -21.03 -18.15 -4.30
C SER A 71 -21.56 -19.43 -3.66
#